data_AF-A0A950FYS2-F1
#
_entry.id   AF-A0A950FYS2-F1
#
_cell.length_a   1.000
_cell.length_b   1.000
_cell.length_c   1.000
_cell.angle_alpha   90.00
_cell.angle_beta   90.00
_cell.angle_gamma   90.00
#
_symmetry.space_group_name_H-M   'P 1'
#
loop_
_entity.id
_entity.type
_entity.pdbx_description
1 polymer ?
#
loop_
_entity_poly.entity_id
_entity_poly.type
_entity_poly.pdbx_seq_one_letter_code
_entity_poly.pdbx_strand_id
1 'polypeptide(L)' 'MSNDFYVLVLAGGSGERFWPLSRKATPKQLLRLFSSQ' A
#
# COMPACT_ATOMS: atom_id res chain seq x y z
N MET A 1 1.17 31.67 12.56
CA MET A 1 0.84 30.35 13.15
C MET A 1 1.45 29.31 12.26
N SER A 2 2.32 28.45 12.80
CA SER A 2 2.90 27.32 12.09
C SER A 2 1.76 26.37 11.72
N ASN A 3 1.56 26.12 10.43
CA ASN A 3 0.48 25.28 9.95
C ASN A 3 0.97 23.83 9.90
N ASP A 4 0.97 23.18 11.06
CA ASP A 4 1.49 21.82 11.19
C ASP A 4 0.46 20.82 10.63
N PHE A 5 0.77 20.29 9.45
CA PHE A 5 -0.08 19.34 8.74
C PHE A 5 0.47 17.93 8.87
N TYR A 6 -0.35 17.04 9.45
CA TYR A 6 -0.02 15.63 9.64
C TYR A 6 -0.85 14.75 8.73
N VAL A 7 -0.23 13.72 8.17
CA VAL A 7 -0.89 12.73 7.32
C VAL A 7 -0.73 11.34 7.94
N LEU A 8 -1.86 10.63 8.04
CA LEU A 8 -1.89 9.20 8.38
C LEU A 8 -2.26 8.40 7.13
N VAL A 9 -1.37 7.52 6.70
CA VAL A 9 -1.64 6.59 5.59
C VAL A 9 -2.06 5.24 6.16
N LEU A 10 -3.32 4.87 5.95
CA LEU A 10 -3.82 3.54 6.33
C LEU A 10 -3.39 2.50 5.29
N ALA A 11 -2.44 1.65 5.65
CA ALA A 11 -1.86 0.63 4.78
C ALA A 11 -2.27 -0.80 5.21
N GLY A 12 -3.58 -1.08 5.18
CA GLY A 12 -4.17 -2.38 5.53
C GLY A 12 -5.04 -2.99 4.44
N GLY A 13 -5.60 -4.17 4.72
CA GLY A 13 -6.48 -4.94 3.82
C GLY A 13 -5.73 -6.05 3.05
N SER A 14 -6.36 -7.22 2.92
CA SER A 14 -5.76 -8.44 2.34
C SER A 14 -5.43 -8.32 0.85
N GLY A 15 -6.14 -7.47 0.11
CA GLY A 15 -5.94 -7.31 -1.33
C GLY A 15 -6.32 -8.55 -2.13
N GLU A 16 -7.38 -9.26 -1.76
CA GLU A 16 -7.81 -10.53 -2.37
C GLU A 16 -8.00 -10.46 -3.89
N ARG A 17 -8.46 -9.33 -4.44
CA ARG A 17 -8.56 -9.15 -5.91
C ARG A 17 -7.20 -9.15 -6.63
N PHE A 18 -6.12 -8.91 -5.91
CA PHE A 18 -4.76 -9.02 -6.43
C PHE A 18 -4.15 -10.41 -6.19
N TRP A 19 -4.92 -11.41 -5.75
CA TRP A 19 -4.43 -12.78 -5.73
C TRP A 19 -4.09 -13.22 -7.18
N PRO A 20 -2.93 -13.86 -7.45
CA PRO A 20 -1.99 -14.45 -6.49
C PRO A 20 -0.87 -13.53 -5.99
N LEU A 21 -0.83 -12.27 -6.40
CA LEU A 21 0.24 -11.33 -6.08
C LEU A 21 0.19 -10.89 -4.60
N SER A 22 -0.99 -10.54 -4.07
CA SER A 22 -1.13 -10.18 -2.66
C SER A 22 -1.10 -11.43 -1.77
N ARG A 23 -0.24 -11.43 -0.75
CA ARG A 23 -0.06 -12.52 0.24
C ARG A 23 0.13 -11.95 1.63
N LYS A 24 0.04 -12.80 2.67
CA LYS A 24 0.37 -12.38 4.05
C LYS A 24 1.77 -11.78 4.16
N ALA A 25 2.74 -12.38 3.47
CA ALA A 25 4.13 -11.88 3.44
C ALA A 25 4.31 -10.63 2.54
N THR A 26 3.43 -10.43 1.56
CA THR A 26 3.51 -9.32 0.59
C THR A 26 2.12 -8.71 0.37
N PRO A 27 1.62 -7.89 1.31
CA PRO A 27 0.30 -7.28 1.22
C PRO A 27 0.22 -6.21 0.11
N LYS A 28 -1.00 -5.83 -0.28
CA LYS A 28 -1.27 -4.98 -1.47
C LYS A 28 -0.45 -3.69 -1.55
N GLN A 29 -0.20 -3.02 -0.42
CA GLN A 29 0.57 -1.78 -0.39
C GLN A 29 2.06 -1.96 -0.75
N LEU A 30 2.57 -3.19 -0.72
CA LEU A 30 3.96 -3.52 -1.07
C LEU A 30 4.09 -4.10 -2.49
N LEU A 31 2.99 -4.22 -3.24
CA LEU A 31 3.03 -4.77 -4.59
C LEU A 31 3.65 -3.76 -5.57
N ARG A 32 4.62 -4.25 -6.36
CA ARG A 32 5.17 -3.49 -7.47
C ARG A 32 4.22 -3.59 -8.67
N LEU A 33 3.24 -2.68 -8.73
CA LEU A 33 2.21 -2.67 -9.78
C LEU A 33 2.71 -2.10 -11.12
N PHE A 34 3.76 -1.28 -11.09
CA PHE A 34 4.32 -0.62 -12.25
C PHE A 34 5.80 -0.99 -12.42
N SER A 35 6.25 -1.14 -13.66
CA SER A 35 7.68 -1.27 -13.97
C SER A 35 8.40 0.05 -13.69
N SER A 36 9.72 0.00 -13.47
CA SER A 36 10.54 1.21 -13.63
C SER A 36 10.57 1.56 -15.11
N GLN A 37 10.36 2.83 -15.46
CA GLN A 37 10.80 3.34 -16.76
C GLN A 37 12.32 3.19 -16.89
#